data_AF-A0A128A432-F1
#
_entry.id   AF-A0A128A432-F1
#
_cell.length_a   1.000
_cell.length_b   1.000
_cell.length_c   1.000
_cell.angle_alpha   90.00
_cell.angle_beta   90.00
_cell.angle_gamma   90.00
#
_symmetry.space_group_name_H-M   'P 1'
#
loop_
_entity.id
_entity.type
_entity.pdbx_description
1 polymer ?
#
loop_
_entity_poly.entity_id
_entity_poly.type
_entity_poly.pdbx_seq_one_letter_code
_entity_poly.pdbx_strand_id
1 'polypeptide(L)'
;MKIKRGLGILLSGIGMFIVGHFLSQLVLDLIPTINPANSSAIADANYHMLAISNQLSTISQFGIIVIVIGTIIFFVDRRKSTNSDVKTV
;
A
#
# COMPACT_ATOMS: atom_id res chain seq x y z
N MET A 1 4.49 20.20 -14.79
CA MET A 1 5.71 19.49 -14.32
C MET A 1 5.64 18.04 -14.77
N LYS A 2 6.63 17.50 -15.49
CA LYS A 2 6.69 16.07 -15.80
C LYS A 2 7.15 15.32 -14.54
N ILE A 3 6.25 14.56 -13.90
CA ILE A 3 6.59 13.75 -12.73
C ILE A 3 7.64 12.72 -13.12
N LYS A 4 8.75 12.66 -12.37
CA LYS A 4 9.78 11.64 -12.56
C LYS A 4 9.18 10.27 -12.24
N ARG A 5 9.42 9.25 -13.09
CA ARG A 5 8.79 7.92 -12.95
C ARG A 5 9.00 7.32 -11.57
N GLY A 6 10.22 7.41 -11.02
CA GLY A 6 10.50 6.97 -9.64
C GLY A 6 9.63 7.63 -8.57
N LEU A 7 9.28 8.91 -8.72
CA LEU A 7 8.41 9.62 -7.78
C LEU A 7 6.96 9.12 -7.86
N GLY A 8 6.46 8.82 -9.06
CA GLY A 8 5.12 8.25 -9.25
C GLY A 8 4.98 6.86 -8.64
N ILE A 9 6.01 6.01 -8.79
CA ILE A 9 6.04 4.66 -8.19
C ILE A 9 6.09 4.74 -6.67
N LEU A 10 6.90 5.65 -6.12
CA LEU A 10 6.97 5.89 -4.67
C LEU A 10 5.61 6.34 -4.10
N LEU A 11 4.94 7.31 -4.75
CA LEU A 11 3.63 7.78 -4.31
C LEU A 11 2.57 6.68 -4.36
N SER A 12 2.60 5.84 -5.40
CA SER A 12 1.71 4.67 -5.50
C SER A 12 1.94 3.66 -4.37
N GLY A 13 3.20 3.32 -4.09
CA GLY A 13 3.55 2.41 -3.00
C GLY A 13 3.16 2.93 -1.62
N ILE A 14 3.37 4.23 -1.36
CA ILE A 14 2.93 4.90 -0.13
C ILE A 14 1.40 4.85 0.00
N GLY A 15 0.68 5.13 -1.10
CA GLY A 15 -0.78 5.03 -1.13
C GLY A 15 -1.28 3.62 -0.81
N MET A 16 -0.72 2.60 -1.46
CA MET A 16 -1.08 1.20 -1.19
C MET A 16 -0.77 0.77 0.25
N PHE A 17 0.36 1.23 0.80
CA PHE A 17 0.76 0.93 2.17
C PHE A 17 -0.20 1.54 3.19
N ILE A 18 -0.44 2.86 3.11
CA ILE A 18 -1.29 3.60 4.06
C ILE A 18 -2.73 3.12 3.94
N VAL A 19 -3.30 3.09 2.73
CA VAL A 19 -4.71 2.71 2.52
C VAL A 19 -4.92 1.26 2.95
N GLY A 20 -4.05 0.33 2.55
CA GLY A 20 -4.18 -1.08 2.95
C GLY A 20 -4.05 -1.28 4.46
N HIS A 21 -3.13 -0.58 5.13
CA HIS A 21 -2.92 -0.70 6.57
C HIS A 21 -4.10 -0.15 7.37
N PHE A 22 -4.54 1.08 7.07
CA PHE A 22 -5.62 1.72 7.82
C PHE A 22 -6.98 1.06 7.56
N LEU A 23 -7.29 0.65 6.32
CA LEU A 23 -8.53 -0.09 6.06
C LEU A 23 -8.52 -1.47 6.73
N SER A 24 -7.39 -2.19 6.72
CA SER A 24 -7.30 -3.50 7.38
C SER A 24 -7.56 -3.39 8.89
N GLN A 25 -6.96 -2.40 9.55
CA GLN A 25 -7.18 -2.13 10.98
C GLN A 25 -8.63 -1.71 11.26
N LEU A 26 -9.18 -0.80 10.46
CA LEU A 26 -10.56 -0.34 10.59
C LEU A 26 -11.56 -1.51 10.47
N VAL A 27 -11.35 -2.43 9.53
CA VAL A 27 -12.20 -3.62 9.38
C VAL A 27 -12.08 -4.54 10.60
N LEU A 28 -10.89 -4.70 11.20
CA LEU A 28 -10.72 -5.50 12.43
C LEU A 28 -11.40 -4.86 13.64
N ASP A 29 -11.36 -3.53 13.76
CA ASP A 29 -12.00 -2.78 14.85
C ASP A 29 -13.54 -2.81 14.75
N LEU A 30 -14.08 -2.99 13.54
CA LEU A 30 -15.52 -3.14 13.31
C LEU A 30 -16.07 -4.51 13.71
N ILE A 31 -15.27 -5.59 13.68
CA ILE A 31 -15.70 -6.95 14.06
C ILE A 31 -16.26 -7.03 15.50
N PRO A 32 -15.59 -6.51 16.55
CA PRO A 32 -16.14 -6.57 17.91
C PRO A 32 -17.32 -5.63 18.16
N THR A 33 -17.53 -4.62 17.29
CA THR A 33 -18.65 -3.66 17.41
C THR A 33 -19.98 -4.25 16.92
N ILE A 34 -19.93 -5.29 16.08
CA ILE A 34 -21.10 -6.08 15.71
C ILE A 34 -21.36 -7.07 16.84
N ASN A 35 -22.30 -6.69 17.73
CA ASN A 35 -22.78 -7.50 18.86
C ASN A 35 -22.73 -9.01 18.57
N PRO A 36 -22.02 -9.84 19.38
CA PRO A 36 -21.89 -11.28 19.19
C PRO A 36 -23.19 -12.03 19.55
N ALA A 37 -24.33 -11.51 19.12
CA ALA A 37 -25.64 -12.12 19.31
C ALA A 37 -25.84 -13.20 18.25
N ASN A 38 -25.28 -14.40 18.49
CA ASN A 38 -25.70 -15.76 18.11
C ASN A 38 -26.42 -16.00 16.76
N SER A 39 -26.30 -15.10 15.79
CA SER A 39 -26.97 -15.18 14.49
C SER A 39 -25.98 -15.67 13.45
N SER A 40 -26.33 -16.72 12.73
CA SER A 40 -25.51 -17.30 11.65
C SER A 40 -25.11 -16.27 10.59
N ALA A 41 -25.95 -15.26 10.35
CA ALA A 41 -25.65 -14.16 9.43
C ALA A 41 -24.54 -13.21 9.94
N ILE A 42 -24.41 -13.04 11.27
CA ILE A 42 -23.34 -12.21 11.87
C ILE A 42 -22.01 -12.98 11.84
N ALA A 43 -22.04 -14.30 12.05
CA ALA A 43 -20.86 -15.14 11.95
C ALA A 43 -20.28 -15.15 10.52
N ASP A 44 -21.16 -15.24 9.51
CA ASP A 44 -20.78 -15.17 8.10
C ASP A 44 -20.21 -13.78 7.73
N ALA A 45 -20.87 -12.70 8.18
CA ALA A 45 -20.37 -11.33 7.99
C ALA A 45 -18.99 -11.12 8.63
N ASN A 46 -18.77 -11.61 9.85
CA ASN A 46 -17.47 -11.51 10.52
C ASN A 46 -16.38 -12.30 9.79
N TYR A 47 -16.71 -13.48 9.24
CA TYR A 47 -15.80 -14.27 8.42
C TYR A 47 -15.40 -13.52 7.14
N HIS A 48 -16.36 -12.92 6.44
CA HIS A 48 -16.11 -12.11 5.24
C HIS A 48 -15.31 -10.85 5.55
N MET A 49 -15.59 -10.16 6.66
CA MET A 49 -14.82 -8.99 7.11
C MET A 49 -13.37 -9.36 7.46
N LEU A 50 -13.15 -10.50 8.13
CA LEU A 50 -11.80 -10.99 8.41
C LEU A 50 -11.03 -11.30 7.13
N ALA A 51 -11.68 -11.94 6.15
CA ALA A 51 -11.08 -12.22 4.84
C ALA A 51 -10.70 -10.92 4.10
N ILE A 52 -11.57 -9.92 4.11
CA ILE A 52 -11.31 -8.58 3.54
C ILE A 52 -10.12 -7.93 4.25
N SER A 53 -10.04 -8.00 5.58
CA SER A 53 -8.90 -7.47 6.34
C SER A 53 -7.58 -8.15 5.94
N ASN A 54 -7.56 -9.47 5.79
CA ASN A 54 -6.36 -10.19 5.35
C ASN A 54 -5.93 -9.79 3.93
N GLN A 55 -6.89 -9.57 3.02
CA GLN A 55 -6.59 -9.08 1.67
C GLN A 55 -6.02 -7.66 1.70
N LEU A 56 -6.60 -6.76 2.51
CA LEU A 56 -6.12 -5.38 2.67
C LEU A 56 -4.72 -5.32 3.30
N SER A 57 -4.45 -6.18 4.28
CA SER A 57 -3.12 -6.36 4.87
C SER A 57 -2.11 -6.83 3.83
N THR A 58 -2.49 -7.79 2.97
CA THR A 58 -1.66 -8.26 1.86
C THR A 58 -1.35 -7.11 0.88
N ILE A 59 -2.36 -6.31 0.51
CA ILE A 59 -2.16 -5.11 -0.35
C ILE A 59 -1.19 -4.12 0.31
N SER A 60 -1.29 -3.91 1.63
CA SER A 60 -0.36 -3.06 2.38
C SER A 60 1.08 -3.57 2.29
N GLN A 61 1.29 -4.89 2.44
CA GLN A 61 2.60 -5.53 2.29
C GLN A 61 3.17 -5.37 0.87
N PHE A 62 2.33 -5.49 -0.17
CA PHE A 62 2.74 -5.18 -1.54
C PHE A 62 3.12 -3.70 -1.70
N GLY A 63 2.47 -2.78 -0.98
CA GLY A 63 2.86 -1.37 -0.91
C GLY A 63 4.32 -1.17 -0.50
N ILE A 64 4.81 -1.94 0.48
CA ILE A 64 6.22 -1.90 0.91
C ILE A 64 7.15 -2.30 -0.24
N ILE A 65 6.83 -3.37 -0.97
CA ILE A 65 7.61 -3.85 -2.12
C ILE A 65 7.68 -2.76 -3.19
N VAL A 66 6.55 -2.10 -3.49
CA VAL A 66 6.48 -1.01 -4.47
C VAL A 66 7.31 0.20 -4.02
N ILE A 67 7.32 0.54 -2.73
CA ILE A 67 8.18 1.60 -2.18
C ILE A 67 9.66 1.27 -2.38
N VAL A 68 10.08 0.03 -2.10
CA VAL A 68 11.47 -0.41 -2.30
C VAL A 68 11.87 -0.30 -3.77
N ILE A 69 11.06 -0.83 -4.68
CA ILE A 69 11.31 -0.75 -6.13
C ILE A 69 11.33 0.71 -6.59
N GLY A 70 10.37 1.53 -6.14
CA GLY A 70 10.29 2.96 -6.44
C GLY A 70 11.53 3.71 -5.97
N THR A 71 12.06 3.37 -4.79
CA THR A 71 13.29 3.95 -4.25
C THR A 71 14.49 3.63 -5.16
N ILE A 72 14.64 2.36 -5.56
CA ILE A 72 15.73 1.94 -6.46
C ILE A 72 15.64 2.70 -7.79
N ILE A 73 14.46 2.74 -8.41
CA ILE A 73 14.24 3.44 -9.68
C ILE A 73 14.51 4.94 -9.53
N PHE A 74 14.10 5.56 -8.42
CA PHE A 74 14.36 6.96 -8.13
C PHE A 74 15.87 7.26 -8.06
N PHE A 75 16.66 6.42 -7.40
CA PHE A 75 18.11 6.57 -7.34
C PHE A 75 18.78 6.34 -8.71
N VAL A 76 18.30 5.37 -9.50
CA VAL A 76 18.78 5.13 -10.87
C VAL A 76 18.48 6.33 -11.77
N ASP A 77 17.26 6.86 -11.73
CA ASP A 77 16.84 8.05 -12.48
C ASP A 77 17.68 9.27 -12.08
N ARG A 78 17.95 9.44 -10.77
CA ARG A 78 18.81 10.52 -10.26
C ARG A 78 20.25 10.39 -10.76
N ARG A 79 20.84 9.18 -10.70
CA ARG A 79 22.22 8.93 -11.18
C ARG A 79 22.35 9.16 -12.68
N LYS A 80 21.35 8.77 -13.47
CA LYS A 80 21.34 8.99 -14.93
C LYS A 80 21.25 10.48 -15.28
N SER A 81 20.45 11.24 -14.53
CA SER A 81 20.36 12.70 -14.70
C SER A 81 21.69 13.40 -14.41
N THR A 82 22.44 12.98 -13.39
CA THR A 82 23.74 13.58 -13.04
C THR A 82 24.84 13.25 -14.07
N ASN A 83 24.82 12.06 -14.69
CA ASN A 83 25.82 11.66 -15.68
C ASN A 83 25.66 12.36 -17.04
N SER A 84 24.45 12.82 -17.37
CA SER A 84 24.19 13.55 -18.61
C SER A 84 24.70 15.00 -18.57
N ASP A 85 24.76 15.62 -17.38
CA ASP A 85 25.29 16.99 -17.21
C ASP A 85 26.83 17.06 -17.19
N VAL A 86 27.51 15.97 -16.81
CA VAL A 86 28.99 15.93 -16.76
C VAL A 86 29.62 15.77 -18.15
N LYS A 87 28.86 15.29 -19.14
CA LYS A 87 29.37 15.08 -20.52
C LYS A 87 29.37 16.33 -21.41
N THR A 88 28.94 17.47 -20.90
CA THR A 88 28.85 18.74 -21.65
C THR A 88 29.85 19.81 -21.22
N VAL A 89 30.93 19.43 -20.52
CA VAL A 89 32.05 20.32 -20.19
C VAL A 89 33.32 19.85 -20.89
#